data_AF-A0AA38JKX5-F1
#
_entry.id   AF-A0AA38JKX5-F1
#
_cell.length_a   1.000
_cell.length_b   1.000
_cell.length_c   1.000
_cell.angle_alpha   90.00
_cell.angle_beta   90.00
_cell.angle_gamma   90.00
#
_symmetry.space_group_name_H-M   'P 1'
#
loop_
_entity.id
_entity.type
_entity.pdbx_description
1 polymer ?
#
loop_
_entity_poly.entity_id
_entity_poly.type
_entity_poly.pdbx_seq_one_letter_code
_entity_poly.pdbx_strand_id
1 'polypeptide(L)'
;MHSMFDVQVVCMDNVSNSYVQEIQGDWIINCIKHMMSNDLTYIDAQEEAEQEWRKQVLSLGSMSLANKAETSWYYGSNIPGKVVEPYMFMGGVQNYDKTITEVASQGYVGFDLCSNTP
;
A
#
# COMPACT_ATOMS: atom_id res chain seq x y z
N MET A 1 -3.93 -7.04 -16.12
CA MET A 1 -4.19 -8.26 -15.32
C MET A 1 -3.23 -8.25 -14.13
N HIS A 2 -3.46 -7.36 -13.17
CA HIS A 2 -2.67 -7.25 -11.92
C HIS A 2 -3.56 -6.72 -10.77
N SER A 3 -4.86 -7.05 -10.80
CA SER A 3 -5.79 -6.71 -9.71
C SER A 3 -5.73 -7.84 -8.68
N MET A 4 -4.72 -7.81 -7.83
CA MET A 4 -4.61 -8.73 -6.70
C MET A 4 -3.74 -8.08 -5.64
N PHE A 5 -4.35 -7.24 -4.80
CA PHE A 5 -3.83 -6.78 -3.51
C PHE A 5 -2.30 -6.78 -3.41
N ASP A 6 -1.62 -5.96 -4.20
CA ASP A 6 -0.16 -5.87 -4.08
C ASP A 6 0.16 -4.95 -2.90
N VAL A 7 -0.17 -5.42 -1.70
CA VAL A 7 0.20 -4.85 -0.40
C VAL A 7 1.68 -5.17 -0.10
N GLN A 8 2.54 -5.19 -1.13
CA GLN A 8 3.98 -5.35 -0.97
C GLN A 8 4.73 -4.03 -0.78
N VAL A 9 4.01 -2.93 -0.54
CA VAL A 9 4.65 -1.76 0.06
C VAL A 9 4.84 -2.02 1.56
N VAL A 10 5.94 -2.68 1.89
CA VAL A 10 6.37 -2.91 3.28
C VAL A 10 6.65 -1.54 3.90
N CYS A 11 6.07 -1.22 5.07
CA CYS A 11 6.49 -0.03 5.81
C CYS A 11 7.87 -0.31 6.41
N MET A 12 8.82 0.64 6.23
CA MET A 12 10.19 0.45 6.66
C MET A 12 10.33 0.60 8.19
N ASP A 13 10.06 -0.46 8.94
CA ASP A 13 10.44 -0.62 10.34
C ASP A 13 10.95 -2.06 10.56
N ASN A 14 12.27 -2.28 10.43
CA ASN A 14 12.91 -3.59 10.57
C ASN A 14 12.73 -4.25 11.96
N VAL A 15 12.13 -3.55 12.93
CA VAL A 15 11.85 -4.04 14.30
C VAL A 15 10.35 -4.28 14.54
N SER A 16 9.48 -3.74 13.68
CA SER A 16 8.02 -3.67 13.89
C SER A 16 7.21 -4.45 12.86
N ASN A 17 7.85 -5.28 12.04
CA ASN A 17 7.20 -5.96 10.90
C ASN A 17 5.95 -6.76 11.34
N SER A 18 5.99 -7.39 12.51
CA SER A 18 4.81 -8.07 13.10
C SER A 18 3.62 -7.14 13.35
N TYR A 19 3.86 -5.92 13.83
CA TYR A 19 2.79 -4.95 14.10
C TYR A 19 2.16 -4.41 12.80
N VAL A 20 2.98 -4.17 11.77
CA VAL A 20 2.47 -3.75 10.45
C VAL A 20 1.65 -4.88 9.80
N GLN A 21 2.08 -6.14 9.97
CA GLN A 21 1.32 -7.30 9.50
C GLN A 21 -0.04 -7.42 10.19
N GLU A 22 -0.11 -7.16 11.50
CA GLU A 22 -1.39 -7.14 12.24
C GLU A 22 -2.32 -6.05 11.69
N ILE A 23 -1.81 -4.82 11.52
CA ILE A 23 -2.57 -3.70 10.94
C ILE A 23 -3.12 -4.06 9.54
N GLN A 24 -2.28 -4.59 8.66
CA GLN A 24 -2.70 -4.99 7.30
C GLN A 24 -3.70 -6.16 7.33
N GLY A 25 -3.47 -7.14 8.20
CA GLY A 25 -4.37 -8.28 8.39
C GLY A 25 -5.76 -7.83 8.85
N ASP A 26 -5.82 -6.97 9.86
CA ASP A 26 -7.08 -6.40 10.36
C ASP A 26 -7.80 -5.57 9.30
N TRP A 27 -7.06 -4.76 8.53
CA TRP A 27 -7.61 -3.99 7.43
C TRP A 27 -8.25 -4.89 6.36
N ILE A 28 -7.55 -5.95 5.93
CA ILE A 28 -8.06 -6.92 4.95
C ILE A 28 -9.29 -7.65 5.49
N ILE A 29 -9.26 -8.09 6.74
CA ILE A 29 -10.41 -8.77 7.38
C ILE A 29 -11.63 -7.84 7.40
N ASN A 30 -11.44 -6.58 7.75
CA ASN A 30 -12.53 -5.59 7.77
C ASN A 30 -13.03 -5.26 6.37
N CYS A 31 -12.16 -5.25 5.36
CA CYS A 31 -12.52 -5.10 3.95
C CYS A 31 -13.41 -6.24 3.49
N ILE A 32 -13.00 -7.49 3.74
CA ILE A 32 -13.78 -8.67 3.38
C ILE A 32 -15.15 -8.66 4.08
N LYS A 33 -15.19 -8.34 5.39
CA LYS A 33 -16.46 -8.22 6.14
C LYS A 33 -17.38 -7.16 5.54
N HIS A 34 -16.83 -6.00 5.16
CA HIS A 34 -17.58 -4.93 4.51
C HIS A 34 -18.13 -5.38 3.16
N MET A 35 -17.32 -6.06 2.34
CA MET A 35 -17.80 -6.59 1.06
C MET A 35 -18.95 -7.59 1.25
N MET A 36 -18.78 -8.54 2.17
CA MET A 36 -19.79 -9.55 2.49
C MET A 36 -21.09 -8.95 3.03
N SER A 37 -21.01 -7.92 3.90
CA SER A 37 -22.20 -7.30 4.47
C SER A 37 -22.99 -6.44 3.48
N ASN A 38 -22.37 -6.06 2.35
CA ASN A 38 -22.96 -5.21 1.33
C ASN A 38 -23.19 -5.96 -0.01
N ASP A 39 -23.10 -7.30 0.00
CA ASP A 39 -23.29 -8.16 -1.18
C ASP A 39 -22.35 -7.81 -2.36
N LEU A 40 -21.14 -7.33 -2.06
CA LEU A 40 -20.11 -6.97 -3.02
C LEU A 40 -19.19 -8.18 -3.28
N THR A 41 -18.80 -8.36 -4.55
CA THR A 41 -17.98 -9.53 -4.96
C THR A 41 -16.66 -9.12 -5.61
N TYR A 42 -16.49 -7.84 -5.93
CA TYR A 42 -15.30 -7.30 -6.57
C TYR A 42 -14.87 -6.01 -5.86
N ILE A 43 -13.57 -5.89 -5.64
CA ILE A 43 -12.90 -4.67 -5.19
C ILE A 43 -11.60 -4.53 -5.97
N ASP A 44 -11.32 -3.34 -6.49
CA ASP A 44 -10.06 -3.03 -7.15
C ASP A 44 -9.69 -1.57 -6.93
N ALA A 45 -8.39 -1.24 -6.94
CA ALA A 45 -7.95 0.14 -6.78
C ALA A 45 -8.20 0.93 -8.07
N GLN A 46 -8.66 2.17 -7.93
CA GLN A 46 -8.76 3.10 -9.06
C GLN A 46 -7.36 3.51 -9.51
N GLU A 47 -7.16 3.66 -10.82
CA GLU A 47 -5.85 4.03 -11.39
C GLU A 47 -5.34 5.35 -10.79
N GLU A 48 -6.21 6.34 -10.60
CA GLU A 48 -5.86 7.62 -9.99
C GLU A 48 -5.42 7.48 -8.53
N ALA A 49 -6.06 6.58 -7.78
CA ALA A 49 -5.71 6.30 -6.39
C ALA A 49 -4.34 5.62 -6.28
N GLU A 50 -4.04 4.67 -7.18
CA GLU A 50 -2.71 4.04 -7.28
C GLU A 50 -1.62 5.06 -7.63
N GLN A 51 -1.89 5.95 -8.59
CA GLN A 51 -0.96 7.00 -9.00
C GLN A 51 -0.64 7.97 -7.87
N GLU A 52 -1.66 8.43 -7.12
CA GLU A 52 -1.44 9.34 -5.98
C GLU A 52 -0.73 8.63 -4.82
N TRP A 53 -1.08 7.37 -4.54
CA TRP A 53 -0.35 6.55 -3.56
C TRP A 53 1.13 6.40 -3.94
N ARG A 54 1.41 6.06 -5.21
CA ARG A 54 2.78 5.96 -5.73
C ARG A 54 3.54 7.27 -5.58
N LYS A 55 2.93 8.39 -5.95
CA LYS A 55 3.53 9.72 -5.82
C LYS A 55 3.84 10.06 -4.36
N GLN A 56 2.97 9.69 -3.42
CA GLN A 56 3.22 9.85 -2.00
C GLN A 56 4.44 9.02 -1.55
N VAL A 57 4.50 7.74 -1.92
CA VAL A 57 5.63 6.84 -1.60
C VAL A 57 6.94 7.37 -2.18
N LEU A 58 6.94 7.82 -3.44
CA LEU A 58 8.10 8.44 -4.08
C LEU A 58 8.55 9.71 -3.36
N SER A 59 7.61 10.59 -3.01
CA SER A 59 7.89 11.83 -2.30
C SER A 59 8.57 11.54 -0.95
N LEU A 60 8.00 10.64 -0.16
CA LEU A 60 8.55 10.23 1.13
C LEU A 60 9.94 9.58 0.98
N GLY A 61 10.10 8.68 0.01
CA GLY A 61 11.37 8.03 -0.26
C GLY A 61 12.44 8.98 -0.81
N SER A 62 12.07 10.08 -1.47
CA SER A 62 13.02 11.07 -1.98
C SER A 62 13.69 11.89 -0.86
N MET A 63 13.04 12.00 0.31
CA MET A 63 13.56 12.74 1.47
C MET A 63 14.51 11.89 2.33
N SER A 64 14.54 10.57 2.13
CA SER A 64 15.37 9.65 2.91
C SER A 64 16.81 9.62 2.43
N LEU A 65 17.77 9.53 3.34
CA LEU A 65 19.19 9.30 3.00
C LEU A 65 19.43 7.93 2.35
N ALA A 66 18.51 6.97 2.54
CA ALA A 66 18.60 5.65 1.94
C ALA A 66 18.59 5.68 0.40
N ASN A 67 18.08 6.76 -0.21
CA ASN A 67 18.13 6.94 -1.66
C ASN A 67 19.52 7.29 -2.20
N LYS A 68 20.48 7.66 -1.35
CA LYS A 68 21.87 7.99 -1.73
C LYS A 68 22.80 6.79 -1.71
N ALA A 69 22.35 5.65 -1.21
CA ALA A 69 23.16 4.45 -1.14
C ALA A 69 23.41 3.87 -2.53
N GLU A 70 24.69 3.66 -2.87
CA GLU A 70 25.11 3.10 -4.16
C GLU A 70 24.49 1.72 -4.44
N THR A 71 24.31 0.92 -3.39
CA THR A 71 23.66 -0.39 -3.47
C THR A 71 22.58 -0.52 -2.40
N SER A 72 21.32 -0.54 -2.82
CA SER A 72 20.16 -0.59 -1.94
C SER A 72 19.10 -1.53 -2.49
N TRP A 73 18.76 -2.56 -1.73
CA TRP A 73 17.63 -3.46 -2.03
C TRP A 73 16.28 -2.76 -1.88
N TYR A 74 16.21 -1.72 -1.06
CA TYR A 74 15.01 -0.94 -0.78
C TYR A 74 14.63 0.02 -1.90
N TYR A 75 15.59 0.35 -2.77
CA TYR A 75 15.39 1.21 -3.93
C TYR A 75 15.67 0.48 -5.25
N GLY A 76 16.15 -0.76 -5.22
CA GLY A 76 16.54 -1.51 -6.41
C GLY A 76 17.87 -1.08 -7.05
N SER A 77 18.66 -0.18 -6.43
CA SER A 77 19.98 0.23 -6.95
C SER A 77 21.02 -0.88 -6.91
N ASN A 78 20.72 -2.01 -6.25
CA ASN A 78 21.54 -3.21 -6.27
C ASN A 78 21.53 -3.98 -7.62
N ILE A 79 20.60 -3.68 -8.53
CA ILE A 79 20.48 -4.35 -9.84
C ILE A 79 20.79 -3.35 -10.96
N PRO A 80 21.86 -3.55 -11.74
CA PRO A 80 22.18 -2.67 -12.86
C PRO A 80 21.04 -2.59 -13.88
N GLY A 81 20.67 -1.36 -14.26
CA GLY A 81 19.62 -1.09 -15.25
C GLY A 81 18.19 -1.12 -14.69
N LYS A 82 17.98 -1.45 -13.40
CA LYS A 82 16.67 -1.36 -12.77
C LYS A 82 16.34 0.09 -12.42
N VAL A 83 15.07 0.47 -12.52
CA VAL A 83 14.59 1.77 -12.04
C VAL A 83 14.83 1.86 -10.54
N VAL A 84 15.48 2.95 -10.12
CA VAL A 84 15.79 3.23 -8.71
C VAL A 84 14.64 3.99 -8.09
N GLU A 85 13.77 3.29 -7.37
CA GLU A 85 12.60 3.86 -6.70
C GLU A 85 12.30 3.13 -5.39
N PRO A 86 11.78 3.84 -4.37
CA PRO A 86 11.45 3.23 -3.08
C PRO A 86 10.37 2.15 -3.23
N TYR A 87 10.64 0.97 -2.67
CA TYR A 87 9.65 -0.13 -2.57
C TYR A 87 8.83 -0.12 -1.28
N MET A 88 9.09 0.86 -0.42
CA MET A 88 8.56 0.89 0.94
C MET A 88 7.97 2.26 1.26
N PHE A 89 6.94 2.25 2.10
CA PHE A 89 6.37 3.47 2.65
C PHE A 89 7.27 4.01 3.75
N MET A 90 7.93 5.15 3.49
CA MET A 90 8.89 5.78 4.41
C MET A 90 8.28 6.87 5.31
N GLY A 91 6.94 6.89 5.44
CA GLY A 91 6.24 7.83 6.31
C GLY A 91 6.08 7.38 7.76
N GLY A 92 6.54 6.16 8.11
CA GLY A 92 6.38 5.55 9.43
C GLY A 92 5.01 4.89 9.65
N VAL A 93 4.95 3.96 10.61
CA VAL A 93 3.79 3.08 10.80
C VAL A 93 2.52 3.83 11.21
N GLN A 94 2.63 4.87 12.04
CA GLN A 94 1.48 5.67 12.48
C GLN A 94 0.78 6.37 11.30
N ASN A 95 1.57 6.92 10.38
CA ASN A 95 1.00 7.56 9.19
C ASN A 95 0.42 6.53 8.23
N TYR A 96 1.09 5.38 8.07
CA TYR A 96 0.59 4.27 7.26
C TYR A 96 -0.79 3.78 7.76
N ASP A 97 -0.88 3.44 9.05
CA ASP A 97 -2.12 3.00 9.70
C ASP A 97 -3.22 4.04 9.55
N LYS A 98 -2.92 5.31 9.85
CA LYS A 98 -3.87 6.40 9.68
C LYS A 98 -4.40 6.47 8.24
N THR A 99 -3.52 6.41 7.23
CA THR A 99 -3.93 6.52 5.83
C THR A 99 -4.85 5.38 5.40
N ILE A 100 -4.50 4.12 5.71
CA ILE A 100 -5.34 2.98 5.29
C ILE A 100 -6.65 2.93 6.08
N THR A 101 -6.63 3.28 7.36
CA THR A 101 -7.82 3.28 8.22
C THR A 101 -8.78 4.39 7.84
N GLU A 102 -8.27 5.56 7.44
CA GLU A 102 -9.09 6.66 6.91
C GLU A 102 -9.82 6.24 5.63
N VAL A 103 -9.13 5.57 4.69
CA VAL A 103 -9.75 5.01 3.48
C VAL A 103 -10.86 4.02 3.82
N ALA A 104 -10.61 3.08 4.73
CA ALA A 104 -11.63 2.11 5.15
C ALA A 104 -12.83 2.78 5.83
N SER A 105 -12.61 3.80 6.67
CA SER A 105 -13.67 4.55 7.37
C SER A 105 -14.59 5.31 6.42
N GLN A 106 -14.09 5.66 5.22
CA GLN A 106 -14.84 6.37 4.18
C GLN A 106 -15.48 5.41 3.17
N GLY A 107 -15.57 4.11 3.49
CA GLY A 107 -16.17 3.13 2.60
C GLY A 107 -15.25 2.72 1.45
N TYR A 108 -13.94 2.65 1.71
CA TYR A 108 -12.91 2.27 0.74
C TYR A 108 -12.82 3.22 -0.45
N VAL A 109 -12.76 4.53 -0.16
CA VAL A 109 -12.54 5.57 -1.19
C VAL A 109 -11.28 5.29 -2.00
N GLY A 110 -11.34 5.51 -3.32
CA GLY A 110 -10.27 5.17 -4.24
C GLY A 110 -10.26 3.70 -4.68
N PHE A 111 -11.29 2.93 -4.32
CA PHE A 111 -11.54 1.60 -4.84
C PHE A 111 -12.88 1.56 -5.59
N ASP A 112 -12.93 0.74 -6.63
CA ASP A 112 -14.15 0.34 -7.32
C ASP A 112 -14.71 -0.91 -6.66
N LEU A 113 -15.88 -0.77 -6.02
CA LEU A 113 -16.59 -1.86 -5.37
C LEU A 113 -17.83 -2.21 -6.18
N CYS A 114 -17.96 -3.48 -6.59
CA CYS A 114 -19.08 -3.93 -7.41
C CYS A 114 -19.65 -5.26 -6.90
N SER A 115 -20.98 -5.39 -6.99
CA SER A 115 -21.64 -6.70 -6.93
C SER A 115 -21.64 -7.30 -8.34
N ASN A 116 -21.16 -8.53 -8.49
CA ASN A 116 -21.40 -9.30 -9.71
C ASN A 116 -22.90 -9.62 -9.75
N THR A 117 -23.66 -8.71 -10.34
CA THR A 117 -25.01 -9.05 -10.81
C THR A 117 -24.86 -9.40 -12.29
N PRO A 118 -25.32 -10.58 -12.73
CA PRO A 118 -25.35 -10.92 -14.15
C PRO A 118 -26.22 -9.96 -14.98
#